data_AF-A0A257PKE4-F1
#
_entry.id   AF-A0A257PKE4-F1
#
_cell.length_a   1.000
_cell.length_b   1.000
_cell.length_c   1.000
_cell.angle_alpha   90.00
_cell.angle_beta   90.00
_cell.angle_gamma   90.00
#
_symmetry.space_group_name_H-M   'P 1'
#
loop_
_entity.id
_entity.type
_entity.pdbx_description
1 polymer ?
#
loop_
_entity_poly.entity_id
_entity_poly.type
_entity_poly.pdbx_seq_one_letter_code
_entity_poly.pdbx_strand_id
1 'polypeptide(L)'
;MPAPVITEATLAQELSDYVTAEEPPPPSADEPDTLATVVERHVSRLLAAIRESGEEGVLYERALAELERPLIRMTLAETRGNQIRAAALLGLNRNTLRKKIREHGIGVQRRVG
;
A
#
# COMPACT_ATOMS: atom_id res chain seq x y z
N MET A 1 -7.32 -37.66 -18.96
CA MET A 1 -8.25 -37.24 -17.90
C MET A 1 -8.52 -35.75 -18.12
N PRO A 2 -9.67 -35.32 -18.64
CA PRO A 2 -10.00 -33.90 -18.68
C PRO A 2 -10.23 -33.35 -17.27
N ALA A 3 -9.87 -32.10 -17.02
CA ALA A 3 -10.08 -31.42 -15.74
C ALA A 3 -11.59 -31.31 -15.43
N PRO A 4 -12.00 -31.35 -14.14
CA PRO A 4 -13.40 -31.22 -13.78
C PRO A 4 -13.95 -29.85 -14.19
N VAL A 5 -15.14 -29.86 -14.80
CA VAL A 5 -15.89 -28.66 -15.17
C VAL A 5 -16.37 -27.99 -13.88
N ILE A 6 -15.96 -26.74 -13.65
CA ILE A 6 -16.46 -25.93 -12.52
C ILE A 6 -17.92 -25.61 -12.83
N THR A 7 -18.83 -26.28 -12.14
CA THR A 7 -20.28 -26.05 -12.30
C THR A 7 -20.72 -24.83 -11.50
N GLU A 8 -21.82 -24.18 -11.92
CA GLU A 8 -22.41 -23.05 -11.19
C GLU A 8 -22.75 -23.40 -9.74
N ALA A 9 -23.09 -24.65 -9.46
CA ALA A 9 -23.34 -25.15 -8.11
C ALA A 9 -22.08 -25.11 -7.22
N THR A 10 -20.92 -25.42 -7.81
CA THR A 10 -19.62 -25.33 -7.11
C THR A 10 -19.26 -23.89 -6.81
N LEU A 11 -19.52 -22.98 -7.76
CA LEU A 11 -19.29 -21.55 -7.56
C LEU A 11 -20.21 -20.96 -6.47
N ALA A 12 -21.48 -21.36 -6.44
CA ALA A 12 -22.45 -20.90 -5.46
C ALA A 12 -22.14 -21.38 -4.03
N GLN A 13 -21.64 -22.61 -3.86
CA GLN A 13 -21.21 -23.13 -2.56
C GLN A 13 -19.97 -22.40 -2.04
N GLU A 14 -18.96 -22.22 -2.88
CA GLU A 14 -17.74 -21.49 -2.50
C GLU A 14 -18.07 -20.04 -2.09
N LEU A 15 -18.95 -19.36 -2.82
CA LEU A 15 -19.35 -17.99 -2.50
C LEU A 15 -20.15 -17.88 -1.18
N SER A 16 -20.91 -18.92 -0.83
CA SER A 16 -21.66 -18.99 0.44
C SER A 16 -20.72 -19.11 1.64
N ASP A 17 -19.61 -19.82 1.50
CA ASP A 17 -18.63 -19.96 2.59
C ASP A 17 -17.89 -18.65 2.87
N TYR A 18 -17.71 -17.78 1.86
CA TYR A 18 -17.20 -16.41 2.05
C TYR A 18 -18.18 -15.46 2.75
N VAL A 19 -19.49 -15.74 2.75
CA VAL A 19 -20.51 -14.90 3.41
C VAL A 19 -20.51 -15.11 4.94
N THR A 20 -19.85 -16.16 5.43
CA THR A 20 -19.74 -16.46 6.88
C THR A 20 -18.41 -16.02 7.49
N ALA A 21 -17.68 -15.11 6.85
CA ALA A 21 -16.66 -14.36 7.57
C ALA A 21 -17.39 -13.37 8.49
N GLU A 22 -17.49 -13.72 9.77
CA GLU A 22 -17.85 -12.81 10.87
C GLU A 22 -17.26 -11.43 10.56
N GLU A 23 -18.13 -10.46 10.28
CA GLU A 23 -17.73 -9.07 10.19
C GLU A 23 -17.06 -8.74 11.52
N PRO A 24 -15.75 -8.37 11.53
CA PRO A 24 -15.06 -8.12 12.78
C PRO A 24 -15.87 -7.08 13.57
N PRO A 25 -15.99 -7.24 14.90
CA PRO A 25 -16.77 -6.32 15.71
C PRO A 25 -16.35 -4.89 15.38
N PRO A 26 -17.30 -3.95 15.21
CA PRO A 26 -16.99 -2.59 14.81
C PRO A 26 -15.93 -2.04 15.79
N PRO A 27 -14.88 -1.37 15.28
CA PRO A 27 -13.81 -0.87 16.14
C PRO A 27 -14.43 0.02 17.21
N SER A 28 -13.98 -0.17 18.45
CA SER A 28 -14.47 0.63 19.57
C SER A 28 -14.12 2.10 19.34
N ALA A 29 -14.98 3.03 19.77
CA ALA A 29 -14.81 4.47 19.49
C ALA A 29 -13.50 5.08 20.05
N ASP A 30 -12.82 4.36 20.95
CA ASP A 30 -11.54 4.74 21.56
C ASP A 30 -10.31 4.03 20.93
N GLU A 31 -10.50 3.12 19.96
CA GLU A 31 -9.39 2.48 19.26
C GLU A 31 -8.78 3.43 18.23
N PRO A 32 -7.44 3.59 18.20
CA PRO A 32 -6.79 4.39 17.19
C PRO A 32 -7.08 3.81 15.80
N ASP A 33 -7.44 4.68 14.84
CA ASP A 33 -7.67 4.30 13.45
C ASP A 33 -6.55 3.36 12.96
N THR A 34 -6.91 2.15 12.53
CA THR A 34 -5.93 1.23 11.95
C THR A 34 -5.37 1.80 10.66
N LEU A 35 -4.15 1.40 10.26
CA LEU A 35 -3.60 1.81 8.97
C LEU A 35 -4.54 1.46 7.81
N ALA A 36 -5.23 0.32 7.89
CA ALA A 36 -6.21 -0.10 6.88
C ALA A 36 -7.34 0.92 6.75
N THR A 37 -7.97 1.31 7.87
CA THR A 37 -9.06 2.31 7.90
C THR A 37 -8.61 3.66 7.35
N VAL A 38 -7.38 4.10 7.68
CA VAL A 38 -6.83 5.36 7.16
C VAL A 38 -6.60 5.28 5.64
N VAL A 39 -6.05 4.15 5.17
CA VAL A 39 -5.78 3.93 3.74
C VAL A 39 -7.08 3.83 2.95
N GLU A 40 -8.07 3.06 3.42
CA GLU A 40 -9.39 2.93 2.78
C GLU A 40 -10.05 4.29 2.60
N ARG A 41 -10.16 5.07 3.68
CA ARG A 41 -10.72 6.42 3.66
C ARG A 41 -10.00 7.31 2.64
N HIS A 42 -8.69 7.18 2.53
CA HIS A 42 -7.89 7.96 1.61
C HIS A 42 -8.04 7.52 0.15
N VAL A 43 -8.00 6.21 -0.11
CA VAL A 43 -8.20 5.62 -1.44
C VAL A 43 -9.60 5.93 -1.97
N SER A 44 -10.64 5.92 -1.13
CA SER A 44 -11.99 6.33 -1.52
C SER A 44 -12.03 7.77 -2.07
N ARG A 45 -11.26 8.69 -1.47
CA ARG A 45 -11.13 10.08 -1.96
C ARG A 45 -10.36 10.15 -3.28
N LEU A 46 -9.25 9.41 -3.40
CA LEU A 46 -8.48 9.34 -4.65
C LEU A 46 -9.34 8.80 -5.81
N LEU A 47 -10.13 7.75 -5.56
CA LEU A 47 -11.06 7.18 -6.54
C LEU A 47 -12.12 8.18 -6.99
N ALA A 48 -12.66 8.98 -6.06
CA ALA A 48 -13.61 10.04 -6.41
C ALA A 48 -12.96 11.09 -7.34
N ALA A 49 -11.77 11.57 -6.98
CA ALA A 49 -11.04 12.54 -7.80
C ALA A 49 -10.68 12.01 -9.20
N ILE A 50 -10.31 10.73 -9.31
CA ILE A 50 -10.00 10.09 -10.59
C ILE A 50 -11.25 9.95 -11.47
N ARG A 51 -12.41 9.60 -10.88
CA ARG A 51 -13.68 9.56 -11.64
C ARG A 51 -14.06 10.92 -12.19
N GLU A 52 -13.78 11.99 -11.46
CA GLU A 52 -14.03 13.37 -11.90
C GLU A 52 -13.06 13.81 -13.01
N SER A 53 -11.80 13.40 -12.94
CA SER A 53 -10.80 13.76 -13.97
C SER A 53 -10.86 12.90 -15.23
N GLY A 54 -11.44 11.70 -15.17
CA GLY A 54 -11.51 10.74 -16.27
C GLY A 54 -10.17 10.08 -16.59
N GLU A 55 -9.17 10.17 -15.71
CA GLU A 55 -7.86 9.54 -15.90
C GLU A 55 -7.92 8.03 -15.65
N GLU A 56 -7.50 7.22 -16.61
CA GLU A 56 -7.42 5.77 -16.45
C GLU A 56 -6.00 5.31 -16.10
N GLY A 57 -5.87 4.23 -15.32
CA GLY A 57 -4.58 3.59 -15.03
C GLY A 57 -3.66 4.33 -14.05
N VAL A 58 -4.07 5.48 -13.48
CA VAL A 58 -3.21 6.31 -12.61
C VAL A 58 -3.33 6.00 -11.11
N LEU A 59 -4.38 5.29 -10.68
CA LEU A 59 -4.69 5.10 -9.25
C LEU A 59 -3.54 4.40 -8.50
N TYR A 60 -3.05 3.29 -9.04
CA TYR A 60 -2.02 2.48 -8.39
C TYR A 60 -0.75 3.29 -8.15
N GLU A 61 -0.24 3.96 -9.19
CA GLU A 61 0.98 4.77 -9.11
C GLU A 61 0.81 5.96 -8.16
N ARG A 62 -0.35 6.66 -8.18
CA ARG A 62 -0.63 7.76 -7.25
C ARG A 62 -0.67 7.28 -5.80
N ALA A 63 -1.43 6.23 -5.51
CA ALA A 63 -1.53 5.69 -4.16
C ALA A 63 -0.19 5.15 -3.65
N LEU A 64 0.56 4.45 -4.51
CA LEU A 64 1.87 3.91 -4.17
C LEU A 64 2.87 5.03 -3.88
N ALA A 65 2.88 6.10 -4.68
CA ALA A 65 3.77 7.24 -4.45
C ALA A 65 3.47 7.97 -3.13
N GLU A 66 2.20 8.13 -2.80
CA GLU A 66 1.77 8.75 -1.54
C GLU A 66 2.14 7.92 -0.31
N LEU A 67 2.20 6.59 -0.44
CA LEU A 67 2.61 5.70 0.65
C LEU A 67 4.14 5.57 0.74
N GLU A 68 4.82 5.36 -0.39
CA GLU A 68 6.26 5.11 -0.42
C GLU A 68 7.08 6.34 -0.02
N ARG A 69 6.65 7.54 -0.43
CA ARG A 69 7.39 8.78 -0.15
C ARG A 69 7.55 9.05 1.36
N PRO A 70 6.49 9.05 2.21
CA PRO A 70 6.64 9.22 3.64
C PRO A 70 7.39 8.05 4.29
N LEU A 71 7.11 6.80 3.89
CA LEU A 71 7.79 5.62 4.42
C LEU A 71 9.31 5.72 4.24
N ILE A 72 9.77 5.96 3.01
CA ILE A 72 11.19 6.08 2.69
C ILE A 72 11.81 7.28 3.41
N ARG A 73 11.13 8.43 3.44
CA ARG A 73 11.63 9.64 4.11
C ARG A 73 11.84 9.42 5.60
N MET A 74 10.90 8.77 6.28
CA MET A 74 10.98 8.49 7.71
C MET A 74 12.10 7.49 8.01
N THR A 75 12.23 6.42 7.22
CA THR A 75 13.32 5.45 7.36
C THR A 75 14.70 6.07 7.12
N LEU A 76 14.82 6.97 6.14
CA LEU A 76 16.05 7.72 5.94
C LEU A 76 16.36 8.65 7.13
N ALA A 77 15.37 9.30 7.72
CA ALA A 77 15.56 10.13 8.91
C ALA A 77 16.04 9.30 10.11
N GLU A 78 15.39 8.16 10.36
CA GLU A 78 15.75 7.21 11.43
C GLU A 78 17.19 6.71 11.29
N THR A 79 17.59 6.44 10.06
CA THR A 79 18.95 5.97 9.73
C THR A 79 19.96 7.09 9.48
N ARG A 80 19.57 8.35 9.74
CA ARG A 80 20.41 9.56 9.56
C ARG A 80 21.00 9.67 8.15
N GLY A 81 20.20 9.32 7.14
CA GLY A 81 20.58 9.35 5.72
C GLY A 81 21.38 8.15 5.23
N ASN A 82 21.67 7.16 6.09
CA ASN A 82 22.40 5.96 5.69
C ASN A 82 21.50 5.02 4.86
N GLN A 83 21.62 5.12 3.54
CA GLN A 83 20.81 4.34 2.61
C GLN A 83 21.01 2.82 2.71
N ILE A 84 22.18 2.34 3.16
CA ILE A 84 22.41 0.90 3.34
C ILE A 84 21.56 0.40 4.52
N ARG A 85 21.58 1.12 5.64
CA ARG A 85 20.76 0.79 6.82
C ARG A 85 19.28 0.98 6.53
N ALA A 86 18.89 2.05 5.84
CA ALA A 86 17.50 2.27 5.44
C ALA A 86 16.97 1.15 4.54
N ALA A 87 17.78 0.71 3.57
CA ALA A 87 17.41 -0.39 2.68
C ALA A 87 17.24 -1.70 3.46
N ALA A 88 18.14 -1.98 4.41
CA ALA A 88 18.02 -3.13 5.29
C ALA A 88 16.76 -3.07 6.18
N LEU A 89 16.45 -1.90 6.76
CA LEU A 89 15.26 -1.72 7.60
C LEU A 89 13.96 -1.86 6.80
N LEU A 90 13.96 -1.41 5.54
CA LEU A 90 12.83 -1.58 4.63
C LEU A 90 12.75 -2.98 3.98
N GLY A 91 13.76 -3.83 4.16
CA GLY A 91 13.84 -5.12 3.46
C GLY A 91 14.04 -5.00 1.95
N LEU A 92 14.60 -3.89 1.46
CA LEU A 92 14.80 -3.61 0.04
C LEU A 92 16.26 -3.79 -0.36
N ASN A 93 16.49 -4.12 -1.63
CA ASN A 93 17.82 -3.94 -2.21
C ASN A 93 18.19 -2.44 -2.21
N ARG A 94 19.43 -2.10 -1.82
CA ARG A 94 19.94 -0.72 -1.82
C ARG A 94 19.77 -0.01 -3.17
N ASN A 95 19.96 -0.71 -4.28
CA ASN A 95 19.79 -0.14 -5.62
C ASN A 95 18.32 0.23 -5.87
N THR A 96 17.38 -0.61 -5.41
CA THR A 96 15.94 -0.34 -5.46
C THR A 96 15.59 0.88 -4.62
N LEU A 97 16.08 0.97 -3.37
CA LEU A 97 15.85 2.15 -2.53
C LEU A 97 16.37 3.43 -3.21
N ARG A 98 17.59 3.39 -3.77
CA ARG A 98 18.17 4.52 -4.49
C ARG A 98 17.38 4.91 -5.75
N LYS A 99 16.70 3.97 -6.41
CA LYS A 99 15.78 4.25 -7.52
C LYS A 99 14.54 4.98 -7.00
N LYS A 100 13.89 4.44 -5.96
CA LYS A 100 12.70 5.01 -5.34
C LYS A 100 12.92 6.41 -4.74
N ILE A 101 14.09 6.65 -4.12
CA ILE A 101 14.48 7.98 -3.63
C ILE A 101 14.47 9.01 -4.76
N ARG A 102 14.95 8.65 -5.95
CA ARG A 102 14.97 9.54 -7.12
C ARG A 102 13.58 9.69 -7.73
N GLU A 103 12.84 8.60 -7.89
CA GLU A 103 11.47 8.60 -8.41
C GLU A 103 10.56 9.51 -7.57
N HIS A 104 10.68 9.47 -6.25
CA HIS A 104 9.86 10.26 -5.33
C HIS A 104 10.44 11.63 -4.95
N GLY A 105 11.56 12.03 -5.57
CA GLY A 105 12.21 13.33 -5.31
C GLY A 105 12.61 13.55 -3.85
N ILE A 106 13.07 12.52 -3.15
CA ILE A 106 13.38 12.58 -1.72
C ILE A 106 14.80 13.14 -1.53
N GLY A 107 14.89 14.33 -0.93
CA GLY A 107 16.17 14.96 -0.58
C GLY A 107 16.89 14.17 0.51
N VAL A 108 18.05 13.60 0.18
CA VAL A 108 18.92 12.97 1.18
C VAL A 108 19.87 14.04 1.71
N GLN A 109 19.65 14.51 2.95
CA GLN A 109 20.59 15.40 3.61
C GLN A 109 21.91 14.66 3.83
N ARG A 110 22.90 14.90 2.97
CA ARG A 110 24.29 14.51 3.26
C ARG A 110 24.85 15.52 4.24
N ARG A 111 25.25 15.06 5.42
CA ARG A 111 26.28 15.79 6.17
C ARG A 111 27.61 15.57 5.45
N VAL A 112 28.16 16.65 4.92
CA VAL A 112 29.57 16.75 4.54
C VAL A 112 30.34 16.54 5.83
N GLY A 113 31.14 15.47 5.87
CA GLY A 113 32.16 15.26 6.90
C GLY A 113 33.47 15.86 6.44
#